data_AF-A0A9E3N7S3-F1
#
_entry.id   AF-A0A9E3N7S3-F1
#
_cell.length_a   1.000
_cell.length_b   1.000
_cell.length_c   1.000
_cell.angle_alpha   90.00
_cell.angle_beta   90.00
_cell.angle_gamma   90.00
#
_symmetry.space_group_name_H-M   'P 1'
#
loop_
_entity.id
_entity.type
_entity.pdbx_description
1 polymer ?
#
loop_
_entity_poly.entity_id
_entity_poly.type
_entity_poly.pdbx_seq_one_letter_code
_entity_poly.pdbx_strand_id
1 'polypeptide(L)'
;MDRLRQRADFLAVATGPRVNSAGFVVQSRQRDDDGPIRVGFTVTKKNGNAPERNRIRRRLRELVKRLDAITMRPHTDYVLVGRRAALSRDFSIMLDDLRSALHRLERQPSRPRDASRNPN
;
A
#
# COMPACT_ATOMS: atom_id res chain seq x y z
N MET A 1 -11.65 9.23 3.95
CA MET A 1 -10.26 8.73 3.90
C MET A 1 -9.34 9.92 3.86
N ASP A 2 -8.34 9.92 4.72
CA ASP A 2 -7.32 10.95 4.77
C ASP A 2 -6.03 10.49 4.10
N ARG A 3 -5.13 11.45 3.91
CA ARG A 3 -3.80 11.18 3.37
C ARG A 3 -2.80 11.01 4.49
N LEU A 4 -2.01 9.94 4.45
CA LEU A 4 -0.86 9.77 5.34
C LEU A 4 0.25 10.76 4.94
N ARG A 5 0.71 11.59 5.88
CA ARG A 5 1.68 12.67 5.62
C ARG A 5 2.96 12.55 6.44
N GLN A 6 2.89 12.09 7.68
CA GLN A 6 4.04 12.12 8.58
C GLN A 6 4.98 10.95 8.31
N ARG A 7 6.29 11.23 8.24
CA ARG A 7 7.32 10.20 8.00
C ARG A 7 7.31 9.10 9.08
N ALA A 8 7.07 9.47 10.34
CA ALA A 8 6.97 8.53 11.44
C ALA A 8 5.89 7.48 11.18
N ASP A 9 4.71 7.91 10.68
CA ASP A 9 3.64 6.98 10.32
C ASP A 9 4.02 6.06 9.17
N PHE A 10 4.68 6.58 8.13
CA PHE A 10 5.17 5.74 7.02
C PHE A 10 6.14 4.65 7.51
N LEU A 11 7.02 4.98 8.45
CA LEU A 11 7.93 4.01 9.05
C LEU A 11 7.19 2.99 9.91
N ALA A 12 6.20 3.43 10.68
CA ALA A 12 5.36 2.54 11.50
C ALA A 12 4.50 1.59 10.66
N VAL A 13 3.97 2.04 9.52
CA VAL A 13 3.25 1.14 8.58
C VAL A 13 4.21 0.14 7.92
N ALA A 14 5.45 0.55 7.65
CA ALA A 14 6.43 -0.31 6.98
C ALA A 14 6.83 -1.55 7.80
N THR A 15 6.64 -1.53 9.12
CA THR A 15 6.89 -2.67 10.02
C THR A 15 5.66 -3.58 10.19
N GLY A 16 4.49 -3.17 9.69
CA GLY A 16 3.25 -3.93 9.80
C GLY A 16 3.08 -5.02 8.73
N PRO A 17 1.92 -5.71 8.75
CA PRO A 17 1.53 -6.67 7.73
C PRO A 17 1.66 -6.11 6.31
N ARG A 18 2.12 -6.97 5.40
CA ARG A 18 2.32 -6.60 4.00
C ARG A 18 1.89 -7.71 3.06
N VAL A 19 1.29 -7.33 1.94
CA VAL A 19 0.98 -8.22 0.83
C VAL A 19 1.68 -7.73 -0.43
N ASN A 20 2.42 -8.64 -1.04
CA ASN A 20 3.10 -8.39 -2.30
C ASN A 20 2.17 -8.65 -3.47
N SER A 21 2.10 -7.69 -4.39
CA SER A 21 1.54 -7.85 -5.73
C SER A 21 2.65 -7.59 -6.77
N ALA A 22 2.38 -7.90 -8.03
CA ALA A 22 3.31 -7.62 -9.11
C ALA A 22 3.53 -6.11 -9.30
N GLY A 23 2.45 -5.33 -9.30
CA GLY A 23 2.49 -3.88 -9.54
C GLY A 23 2.87 -3.03 -8.32
N PHE A 24 2.64 -3.55 -7.11
CA PHE A 24 2.82 -2.80 -5.86
C PHE A 24 2.91 -3.74 -4.66
N VAL A 25 3.24 -3.17 -3.50
CA VAL A 25 3.10 -3.81 -2.19
C VAL A 25 2.10 -2.99 -1.39
N VAL A 26 1.17 -3.66 -0.72
CA VAL A 26 0.27 -3.02 0.25
C VAL A 26 0.80 -3.32 1.64
N GLN A 27 0.97 -2.29 2.44
CA GLN A 27 1.31 -2.38 3.87
C GLN A 27 0.17 -1.79 4.68
N SER A 28 -0.11 -2.36 5.84
CA SER A 28 -1.13 -1.84 6.74
C SER A 28 -0.65 -1.80 8.19
N ARG A 29 -1.16 -0.84 8.94
CA ARG A 29 -1.05 -0.79 10.40
C ARG A 29 -2.39 -0.41 10.99
N GLN A 30 -2.95 -1.27 11.83
CA GLN A 30 -4.07 -0.91 12.67
C GLN A 30 -3.59 0.07 13.73
N ARG A 31 -4.34 1.15 13.94
CA ARG A 31 -4.11 2.07 15.04
C ARG A 31 -5.13 1.83 16.14
N ASP A 32 -4.75 2.21 17.34
CA ASP A 32 -5.61 2.21 18.52
C ASP A 32 -6.34 3.57 18.68
N ASP A 33 -6.45 4.35 17.60
CA ASP A 33 -7.22 5.60 17.57
C ASP A 33 -8.55 5.38 16.85
N ASP A 34 -9.55 6.20 17.13
CA ASP A 34 -10.82 6.22 16.36
C ASP A 34 -10.71 7.10 15.10
N GLY A 35 -9.50 7.27 14.58
CA GLY A 35 -9.21 8.17 13.48
C GLY A 35 -9.63 7.59 12.12
N PRO A 36 -9.86 8.44 11.11
CA PRO A 36 -10.21 7.97 9.77
C PRO A 36 -9.08 7.12 9.17
N ILE A 37 -9.47 6.26 8.22
CA ILE A 37 -8.53 5.51 7.37
C ILE A 37 -7.61 6.50 6.67
N ARG A 38 -6.29 6.29 6.74
CA ARG A 38 -5.31 7.12 6.03
C ARG A 38 -4.53 6.31 5.00
N VAL A 39 -4.29 6.90 3.83
CA VAL A 39 -3.57 6.24 2.74
C VAL A 39 -2.33 7.02 2.32
N GLY A 40 -1.20 6.32 2.27
CA GLY A 40 0.09 6.80 1.80
C GLY A 40 0.52 6.12 0.49
N PHE A 41 1.35 6.81 -0.29
CA PHE A 41 1.92 6.27 -1.53
C PHE A 41 3.42 6.48 -1.55
N THR A 42 4.17 5.40 -1.73
CA THR A 42 5.63 5.41 -1.83
C THR A 42 6.06 4.89 -3.19
N VAL A 43 6.92 5.61 -3.89
CA VAL A 43 7.54 5.13 -5.14
C VAL A 43 9.03 5.42 -5.08
N THR A 44 9.82 4.36 -4.96
CA THR A 44 11.28 4.45 -4.81
C THR A 44 11.98 4.87 -6.11
N LYS A 45 13.17 5.47 -6.01
CA LYS A 45 13.99 5.90 -7.18
C LYS A 45 14.31 4.74 -8.14
N LYS A 46 14.47 3.51 -7.63
CA LYS A 46 14.69 2.30 -8.44
C LYS A 46 13.55 1.96 -9.42
N ASN A 47 12.36 2.55 -9.27
CA ASN A 47 11.24 2.26 -10.15
C ASN A 47 11.24 3.10 -11.43
N GLY A 48 12.20 4.00 -11.61
CA GLY A 48 12.32 4.80 -12.82
C GLY A 48 12.60 6.27 -12.59
N ASN A 49 12.57 7.02 -13.68
CA ASN A 49 12.74 8.48 -13.68
C ASN A 49 11.54 9.22 -13.05
N ALA A 50 11.63 10.54 -12.92
CA ALA A 50 10.56 11.34 -12.32
C ALA A 50 9.18 11.15 -13.01
N PRO A 51 9.06 11.23 -14.35
CA PRO A 51 7.81 10.94 -15.06
C PRO A 51 7.23 9.54 -14.79
N GLU A 52 8.05 8.50 -14.83
CA GLU A 52 7.64 7.13 -14.56
C GLU A 52 7.11 6.98 -13.14
N ARG A 53 7.82 7.52 -12.14
CA ARG A 53 7.37 7.50 -10.74
C ARG A 53 6.07 8.27 -10.54
N ASN A 54 5.89 9.40 -11.23
CA ASN A 54 4.65 10.17 -11.19
C ASN A 54 3.49 9.40 -11.83
N ARG A 55 3.73 8.69 -12.94
CA ARG A 55 2.74 7.82 -13.57
C ARG A 55 2.34 6.66 -12.66
N ILE A 56 3.31 5.98 -12.02
CA ILE A 56 3.02 4.94 -11.03
C ILE A 56 2.16 5.50 -9.89
N ARG A 57 2.58 6.63 -9.29
CA ARG A 57 1.85 7.27 -8.19
C ARG A 57 0.42 7.65 -8.59
N ARG A 58 0.23 8.17 -9.82
CA ARG A 58 -1.11 8.50 -10.36
C ARG A 58 -1.96 7.24 -10.50
N ARG A 59 -1.43 6.16 -11.08
CA ARG A 59 -2.16 4.89 -11.22
C ARG A 59 -2.59 4.31 -9.88
N LEU A 60 -1.70 4.30 -8.88
CA LEU A 60 -2.03 3.81 -7.54
C LEU A 60 -3.10 4.65 -6.85
N ARG A 61 -3.07 5.97 -7.01
CA ARG A 61 -4.12 6.85 -6.49
C ARG A 61 -5.48 6.54 -7.10
N GLU A 62 -5.53 6.33 -8.42
CA GLU A 62 -6.77 5.98 -9.10
C GLU A 62 -7.31 4.60 -8.69
N LEU A 63 -6.43 3.62 -8.39
CA LEU A 63 -6.86 2.34 -7.83
C LEU A 63 -7.55 2.51 -6.48
N VAL A 64 -6.94 3.30 -5.58
CA VAL A 64 -7.51 3.55 -4.24
C VAL A 64 -8.81 4.35 -4.34
N LYS A 65 -8.91 5.32 -5.25
CA LYS A 65 -10.14 6.09 -5.47
C LYS A 65 -11.32 5.23 -5.96
N ARG A 66 -11.04 4.20 -6.75
CA ARG A 66 -12.05 3.26 -7.26
C ARG A 66 -12.38 2.15 -6.28
N LEU A 67 -11.71 2.11 -5.13
CA LEU A 67 -11.96 1.11 -4.12
C LEU A 67 -13.06 1.60 -3.18
N ASP A 68 -14.07 0.77 -2.95
CA ASP A 68 -15.14 1.10 -2.02
C ASP A 68 -14.60 1.14 -0.60
N ALA A 69 -14.92 2.20 0.15
CA ALA A 69 -14.46 2.41 1.52
C ALA A 69 -14.82 1.24 2.46
N ILE A 70 -15.85 0.47 2.12
CA ILE A 70 -16.31 -0.74 2.82
C ILE A 70 -15.24 -1.84 2.87
N THR A 71 -14.32 -1.86 1.89
CA THR A 71 -13.27 -2.90 1.78
C THR A 71 -12.05 -2.61 2.66
N MET A 72 -12.00 -1.45 3.31
CA MET A 72 -10.88 -1.06 4.16
C MET A 72 -11.28 -1.11 5.63
N ARG A 73 -10.38 -1.64 6.46
CA ARG A 73 -10.60 -1.68 7.90
C ARG A 73 -10.64 -0.27 8.46
N PRO A 74 -11.56 0.04 9.40
CA PRO A 74 -11.55 1.30 10.14
C PRO A 74 -10.21 1.51 10.84
N HIS A 75 -9.87 2.76 11.14
CA HIS A 75 -8.73 3.10 12.01
C HIS A 75 -7.37 2.55 11.53
N THR A 76 -7.24 2.32 10.22
CA THR A 76 -6.08 1.64 9.64
C THR A 76 -5.33 2.58 8.71
N ASP A 77 -4.00 2.57 8.83
CA ASP A 77 -3.09 3.22 7.91
C ASP A 77 -2.67 2.24 6.82
N TYR A 78 -2.82 2.64 5.57
CA TYR A 78 -2.39 1.87 4.40
C TYR A 78 -1.29 2.60 3.66
N VAL A 79 -0.24 1.89 3.26
CA VAL A 79 0.81 2.41 2.39
C VAL A 79 0.94 1.52 1.16
N LEU A 80 0.73 2.10 -0.02
CA LEU A 80 0.99 1.43 -1.29
C LEU A 80 2.40 1.80 -1.78
N VAL A 81 3.27 0.79 -1.84
CA VAL A 81 4.62 0.91 -2.39
C VAL A 81 4.58 0.48 -3.86
N GLY A 82 4.62 1.44 -4.77
CA GLY A 82 4.59 1.18 -6.21
C GLY A 82 5.86 0.49 -6.70
N ARG A 83 5.70 -0.44 -7.65
CA ARG A 83 6.79 -1.08 -8.39
C ARG A 83 6.74 -0.64 -9.86
N ARG A 84 7.86 -0.79 -10.57
CA ARG A 84 7.95 -0.44 -12.00
C ARG A 84 6.90 -1.16 -12.86
N ALA A 85 6.54 -2.41 -12.50
CA ALA A 85 5.52 -3.20 -13.20
C ALA A 85 4.14 -2.55 -13.25
N ALA A 86 3.82 -1.58 -12.36
CA ALA A 86 2.57 -0.82 -12.44
C ALA A 86 2.47 0.06 -13.70
N LEU A 87 3.57 0.29 -14.43
CA LEU A 87 3.56 1.05 -15.67
C LEU A 87 2.90 0.30 -16.82
N SER A 88 3.14 -1.01 -16.92
CA SER A 88 2.69 -1.86 -18.04
C SER A 88 1.51 -2.77 -17.69
N ARG A 89 1.27 -3.06 -16.41
CA ARG A 89 0.18 -3.95 -16.00
C ARG A 89 -1.18 -3.30 -16.25
N ASP A 90 -2.18 -4.10 -16.60
CA ASP A 90 -3.54 -3.61 -16.82
C ASP A 90 -4.16 -3.05 -15.55
N PHE A 91 -4.96 -1.99 -15.72
CA PHE A 91 -5.56 -1.30 -14.59
C PHE A 91 -6.61 -2.16 -13.87
N SER A 92 -7.43 -2.92 -14.61
CA SER A 92 -8.40 -3.86 -14.03
C SER A 92 -7.73 -4.93 -13.18
N ILE A 93 -6.69 -5.58 -13.72
CA ILE A 93 -5.90 -6.58 -12.99
C ILE A 93 -5.32 -5.99 -11.70
N MET A 94 -4.80 -4.75 -11.75
CA MET A 94 -4.28 -4.10 -10.56
C MET A 94 -5.36 -3.75 -9.52
N LEU A 95 -6.60 -3.51 -9.95
CA LEU A 95 -7.72 -3.28 -9.05
C LEU A 95 -8.12 -4.57 -8.34
N ASP A 96 -8.16 -5.68 -9.06
CA ASP A 96 -8.44 -7.01 -8.48
C ASP A 96 -7.30 -7.48 -7.56
N ASP A 97 -6.04 -7.21 -7.96
CA ASP A 97 -4.86 -7.43 -7.11
C ASP A 97 -4.97 -6.63 -5.80
N LEU A 98 -5.47 -5.38 -5.85
CA LEU A 98 -5.62 -4.53 -4.68
C LEU A 98 -6.73 -5.05 -3.75
N ARG A 99 -7.91 -5.40 -4.30
CA ARG A 99 -9.01 -6.02 -3.54
C ARG A 99 -8.56 -7.31 -2.84
N SER A 100 -7.88 -8.18 -3.59
CA SER A 100 -7.32 -9.43 -3.05
C SER A 100 -6.29 -9.18 -1.96
N ALA A 101 -5.44 -8.16 -2.12
CA ALA A 101 -4.44 -7.80 -1.14
C ALA A 101 -5.07 -7.31 0.18
N LEU A 102 -6.12 -6.49 0.09
CA LEU A 102 -6.85 -6.00 1.27
C LEU A 102 -7.52 -7.15 2.03
N HIS A 103 -8.25 -8.03 1.35
CA HIS A 103 -8.83 -9.22 1.99
C HIS A 103 -7.80 -10.12 2.66
N ARG A 104 -6.60 -10.25 2.08
CA ARG A 104 -5.51 -11.01 2.71
C ARG A 104 -4.96 -10.31 3.95
N LEU A 105 -4.82 -8.99 3.92
CA LEU A 105 -4.41 -8.20 5.09
C LEU A 105 -5.44 -8.28 6.21
N GLU A 106 -6.73 -8.34 5.88
CA GLU A 106 -7.78 -8.52 6.87
C GLU A 106 -7.64 -9.83 7.64
N ARG A 107 -7.23 -10.90 6.96
CA ARG A 107 -7.09 -12.24 7.57
C ARG A 107 -5.76 -12.43 8.29
N GLN A 108 -4.84 -11.48 8.19
CA GLN A 108 -3.55 -11.49 8.88
C GLN A 108 -3.55 -10.41 9.96
N PRO A 109 -4.15 -10.67 11.14
CA PRO A 109 -3.87 -9.83 12.30
C PRO A 109 -2.35 -9.84 12.51
N SER A 110 -1.80 -8.67 12.78
CA SER A 110 -0.37 -8.39 12.88
C SER A 110 0.38 -9.49 13.62
N ARG A 111 0.98 -10.42 12.85
CA ARG A 111 1.99 -11.32 13.38
C ARG A 111 3.24 -10.47 13.60
N PRO A 112 3.77 -10.38 14.83
CA PRO A 112 5.04 -9.74 15.01
C PRO A 112 6.09 -10.56 14.25
N ARG A 113 6.93 -9.85 13.51
CA ARG A 113 8.23 -10.28 12.98
C ARG A 113 8.21 -11.11 11.69
N ASP A 114 8.81 -10.51 10.66
CA ASP A 114 9.78 -11.25 9.85
C ASP A 114 11.03 -10.39 9.65
N ALA A 115 11.98 -10.56 10.58
CA ALA A 115 13.34 -10.05 10.53
C ALA A 115 14.25 -10.99 9.71
N SER A 116 13.75 -11.58 8.62
CA SER A 116 14.53 -12.45 7.74
C SER A 116 14.42 -12.03 6.26
N ARG A 117 14.86 -10.81 5.93
CA ARG A 117 15.38 -10.55 4.56
C ARG A 117 16.24 -9.30 4.44
N ASN A 118 17.48 -9.40 4.87
CA ASN A 118 18.67 -8.98 4.12
C ASN A 118 19.89 -9.71 4.74
N PRO A 119 20.97 -10.03 4.00
CA PRO A 119 21.49 -9.28 2.86
C PRO A 119 21.92 -10.10 1.63
N ASN A 120 21.94 -9.44 0.47
CA ASN A 120 23.10 -9.39 -0.42
C ASN A 120 23.09 -8.04 -1.14
#